data_AF-A0A2A7B006-F1
#
_entry.id   AF-A0A2A7B006-F1
#
_cell.length_a   1.000
_cell.length_b   1.000
_cell.length_c   1.000
_cell.angle_alpha   90.00
_cell.angle_beta   90.00
_cell.angle_gamma   90.00
#
_symmetry.space_group_name_H-M   'P 1'
#
loop_
_entity.id
_entity.type
_entity.pdbx_description
1 polymer ?
#
loop_
_entity_poly.entity_id
_entity_poly.type
_entity_poly.pdbx_seq_one_letter_code
_entity_poly.pdbx_strand_id
1 'polypeptide(L)'
;MNSEMLGLSYLQIALGKTDHLVAHINSNDKEPSWESEILAELQSKPLPDNVHAAFLKTCYNFADKMGLKLNLREHKQTHSYCWSTSSSSNVFYVDMNLKTYRCTCTVGRSRYSLFDFSYENLTNYRPVAVTCNSYAECKDCKIGGFCGGGCQLSHQIDFKKCCTYEEEVFSHFMKTLFIPYIKSKYNEVNQNERKAENRCT
;
A
#
# COMPACT_ATOMS: atom_id res chain seq x y z
N MET A 1 39.40 -25.88 -1.24
CA MET A 1 37.92 -25.86 -1.20
C MET A 1 37.52 -24.47 -1.66
N ASN A 2 37.00 -24.35 -2.88
CA ASN A 2 36.71 -23.06 -3.50
C ASN A 2 35.47 -22.44 -2.85
N SER A 3 35.65 -21.28 -2.21
CA SER A 3 34.58 -20.41 -1.76
C SER A 3 34.05 -19.62 -2.94
N GLU A 4 33.08 -20.17 -3.67
CA GLU A 4 32.26 -19.37 -4.57
C GLU A 4 31.39 -18.45 -3.72
N MET A 5 31.87 -17.23 -3.51
CA MET A 5 31.01 -16.08 -3.21
C MET A 5 30.10 -15.88 -4.42
N LEU A 6 28.92 -16.51 -4.38
CA LEU A 6 27.79 -16.13 -5.23
C LEU A 6 27.29 -14.76 -4.76
N GLY A 7 28.01 -13.71 -5.18
CA GLY A 7 27.56 -12.34 -5.14
C GLY A 7 26.45 -12.15 -6.17
N LEU A 8 25.25 -12.64 -5.86
CA LEU A 8 24.04 -12.21 -6.54
C LEU A 8 23.66 -10.83 -5.99
N SER A 9 24.24 -9.79 -6.56
CA SER A 9 23.79 -8.41 -6.34
C SER A 9 22.43 -8.22 -7.03
N TYR A 10 21.36 -8.69 -6.39
CA TYR A 10 20.01 -8.28 -6.75
C TYR A 10 19.82 -6.84 -6.26
N LEU A 11 20.02 -5.88 -7.14
CA LEU A 11 19.60 -4.51 -6.90
C LEU A 11 18.07 -4.52 -6.74
N GLN A 12 17.59 -4.54 -5.50
CA GLN A 12 16.19 -4.41 -5.15
C GLN A 12 15.85 -2.93 -5.02
N ILE A 13 15.07 -2.41 -5.96
CA ILE A 13 14.58 -1.04 -5.90
C ILE A 13 13.11 -1.11 -5.45
N ALA A 14 12.85 -0.68 -4.22
CA ALA A 14 11.51 -0.44 -3.72
C ALA A 14 11.10 0.97 -4.14
N LEU A 15 10.23 1.09 -5.14
CA LEU A 15 9.69 2.38 -5.56
C LEU A 15 8.46 2.67 -4.73
N GLY A 16 8.53 3.69 -3.88
CA GLY A 16 7.31 4.30 -3.42
C GLY A 16 7.50 5.54 -2.57
N LYS A 17 6.37 6.04 -2.09
CA LYS A 17 6.21 7.39 -1.54
C LYS A 17 6.79 7.45 -0.12
N THR A 18 8.11 7.52 -0.02
CA THR A 18 8.82 7.35 1.26
C THR A 18 8.79 8.60 2.14
N ASP A 19 8.44 9.80 1.63
CA ASP A 19 8.52 11.02 2.46
C ASP A 19 7.32 11.99 2.39
N HIS A 20 6.43 11.86 1.41
CA HIS A 20 5.54 12.98 1.12
C HIS A 20 4.21 13.00 1.88
N LEU A 21 3.65 11.89 2.38
CA LEU A 21 2.32 11.98 3.02
C LEU A 21 2.36 12.72 4.37
N VAL A 22 3.41 12.46 5.17
CA VAL A 22 3.62 13.14 6.46
C VAL A 22 4.02 14.60 6.23
N ALA A 23 4.90 14.87 5.26
CA ALA A 23 5.28 16.23 4.88
C ALA A 23 4.11 17.01 4.27
N HIS A 24 3.27 16.40 3.42
CA HIS A 24 2.11 17.01 2.77
C HIS A 24 0.99 17.35 3.77
N ILE A 25 0.75 16.46 4.75
CA ILE A 25 -0.15 16.76 5.86
C ILE A 25 0.38 17.96 6.67
N ASN A 26 1.69 18.05 6.87
CA ASN A 26 2.32 19.17 7.58
C ASN A 26 2.45 20.48 6.76
N SER A 27 2.52 20.44 5.42
CA SER A 27 2.92 21.59 4.59
C SER A 27 1.81 22.17 3.68
N ASN A 28 0.69 21.47 3.47
CA ASN A 28 -0.32 21.83 2.45
C ASN A 28 0.23 21.89 1.00
N ASP A 29 1.45 21.41 0.72
CA ASP A 29 2.03 21.43 -0.63
C ASP A 29 1.22 20.59 -1.62
N LYS A 30 0.94 21.05 -2.83
CA LYS A 30 0.21 20.23 -3.83
C LYS A 30 0.90 18.89 -4.05
N GLU A 31 0.18 17.79 -3.83
CA GLU A 31 0.68 16.44 -4.15
C GLU A 31 1.07 16.34 -5.63
N PRO A 32 2.26 15.81 -5.96
CA PRO A 32 2.69 15.74 -7.35
C PRO A 32 2.05 14.60 -8.16
N SER A 33 1.32 13.67 -7.55
CA SER A 33 0.55 12.64 -8.28
C SER A 33 -0.35 11.78 -7.37
N TRP A 34 -1.56 11.48 -7.82
CA TRP A 34 -2.51 10.59 -7.11
C TRP A 34 -2.06 9.12 -7.21
N GLU A 35 -2.39 8.26 -6.23
CA GLU A 35 -2.10 6.80 -6.31
C GLU A 35 -2.64 6.18 -7.61
N SER A 36 -3.80 6.67 -8.06
CA SER A 36 -4.43 6.29 -9.32
C SER A 36 -3.62 6.63 -10.56
N GLU A 37 -2.88 7.75 -10.57
CA GLU A 37 -2.05 8.13 -11.72
C GLU A 37 -0.83 7.22 -11.82
N ILE A 38 -0.23 6.88 -10.67
CA ILE A 38 0.85 5.89 -10.59
C ILE A 38 0.31 4.53 -11.07
N LEU A 39 -0.86 4.10 -10.58
CA LEU A 39 -1.46 2.85 -11.00
C LEU A 39 -1.75 2.83 -12.50
N ALA A 40 -2.27 3.91 -13.08
CA ALA A 40 -2.52 4.04 -14.51
C ALA A 40 -1.22 3.84 -15.31
N GLU A 41 -0.14 4.48 -14.89
CA GLU A 41 1.17 4.34 -15.53
C GLU A 41 1.67 2.88 -15.43
N LEU A 42 1.53 2.25 -14.25
CA LEU A 42 1.91 0.85 -14.03
C LEU A 42 1.06 -0.14 -14.84
N GLN A 43 -0.20 0.18 -15.17
CA GLN A 43 -0.98 -0.64 -16.10
C GLN A 43 -0.38 -0.61 -17.51
N SER A 44 0.10 0.57 -17.94
CA SER A 44 0.68 0.76 -19.28
C SER A 44 2.10 0.20 -19.39
N LYS A 45 2.82 0.13 -18.27
CA LYS A 45 4.22 -0.31 -18.16
C LYS A 45 4.37 -1.26 -16.97
N PRO A 46 4.12 -2.57 -17.17
CA PRO A 46 4.25 -3.56 -16.12
C PRO A 46 5.64 -3.52 -15.49
N LEU A 47 5.70 -3.67 -14.16
CA LEU A 47 6.97 -3.70 -13.44
C LEU A 47 7.75 -4.99 -13.77
N PRO A 48 9.07 -4.89 -13.94
CA PRO A 48 9.93 -6.07 -13.91
C PRO A 48 9.76 -6.84 -12.59
N ASP A 49 9.96 -8.17 -12.60
CA ASP A 49 9.75 -9.04 -11.43
C ASP A 49 10.60 -8.65 -10.20
N ASN A 50 11.75 -8.01 -10.43
CA ASN A 50 12.65 -7.53 -9.38
C ASN A 50 12.34 -6.10 -8.90
N VAL A 51 11.32 -5.44 -9.46
CA VAL A 51 10.85 -4.12 -9.04
C VAL A 51 9.54 -4.30 -8.29
N HIS A 52 9.50 -3.78 -7.08
CA HIS A 52 8.37 -3.89 -6.17
C HIS A 52 7.78 -2.50 -5.96
N ALA A 53 6.47 -2.36 -6.20
CA ALA A 53 5.76 -1.18 -5.73
C ALA A 53 5.78 -1.19 -4.20
N ALA A 54 6.00 -0.03 -3.60
CA ALA A 54 5.87 0.20 -2.18
C ALA A 54 4.86 1.32 -1.97
N PHE A 55 4.13 1.29 -0.85
CA PHE A 55 3.23 2.37 -0.44
C PHE A 55 2.00 2.64 -1.34
N LEU A 56 1.54 1.68 -2.14
CA LEU A 56 0.16 1.70 -2.67
C LEU A 56 -0.77 1.20 -1.57
N LYS A 57 -1.64 2.06 -1.05
CA LYS A 57 -2.36 1.77 0.19
C LYS A 57 -3.87 1.80 -0.02
N THR A 58 -4.44 2.88 -0.58
CA THR A 58 -5.90 3.06 -0.75
C THR A 58 -6.44 2.16 -1.84
N CYS A 59 -5.77 2.14 -2.98
CA CYS A 59 -6.30 1.48 -4.17
C CYS A 59 -5.86 0.02 -4.31
N TYR A 60 -4.94 -0.44 -3.44
CA TYR A 60 -4.25 -1.72 -3.61
C TYR A 60 -5.19 -2.93 -3.78
N ASN A 61 -6.18 -3.09 -2.88
CA ASN A 61 -7.05 -4.26 -2.92
C ASN A 61 -7.87 -4.34 -4.22
N PHE A 62 -8.21 -3.18 -4.80
CA PHE A 62 -8.91 -3.14 -6.08
C PHE A 62 -7.96 -3.33 -7.26
N ALA A 63 -6.78 -2.72 -7.21
CA ALA A 63 -5.73 -2.91 -8.21
C ALA A 63 -5.34 -4.39 -8.34
N ASP A 64 -5.20 -5.10 -7.23
CA ASP A 64 -4.94 -6.55 -7.19
C ASP A 64 -6.07 -7.35 -7.84
N LYS A 65 -7.35 -7.03 -7.51
CA LYS A 65 -8.52 -7.65 -8.15
C LYS A 65 -8.65 -7.33 -9.65
N MET A 66 -8.08 -6.22 -10.11
CA MET A 66 -7.97 -5.89 -11.53
C MET A 66 -6.83 -6.65 -12.23
N GLY A 67 -6.06 -7.45 -11.51
CA GLY A 67 -4.95 -8.23 -12.04
C GLY A 67 -3.64 -7.45 -12.19
N LEU A 68 -3.49 -6.30 -11.52
CA LEU A 68 -2.27 -5.51 -11.60
C LEU A 68 -1.14 -6.17 -10.79
N LYS A 69 -0.08 -6.57 -11.50
CA LYS A 69 1.14 -7.12 -10.90
C LYS A 69 1.99 -6.00 -10.32
N LEU A 70 1.78 -5.71 -9.04
CA LEU A 70 2.51 -4.68 -8.30
C LEU A 70 3.75 -5.22 -7.57
N ASN A 71 3.93 -6.54 -7.58
CA ASN A 71 5.00 -7.25 -6.87
C ASN A 71 5.13 -6.85 -5.39
N LEU A 72 4.05 -6.44 -4.72
CA LEU A 72 4.09 -6.02 -3.32
C LEU A 72 4.47 -7.21 -2.42
N ARG A 73 5.51 -7.03 -1.60
CA ARG A 73 5.97 -8.04 -0.63
C ARG A 73 5.47 -7.78 0.80
N GLU A 74 4.95 -6.59 1.05
CA GLU A 74 4.39 -6.22 2.36
C GLU A 74 2.97 -6.77 2.48
N HIS A 75 2.76 -7.71 3.41
CA HIS A 75 1.44 -8.27 3.69
C HIS A 75 0.76 -7.53 4.83
N LYS A 76 -0.48 -7.11 4.61
CA LYS A 76 -1.34 -6.46 5.60
C LYS A 76 -2.52 -7.37 5.99
N GLN A 77 -2.86 -7.36 7.26
CA GLN A 77 -4.09 -7.98 7.77
C GLN A 77 -5.32 -7.30 7.17
N THR A 78 -6.43 -8.02 7.13
CA THR A 78 -7.72 -7.47 6.71
C THR A 78 -8.05 -6.23 7.54
N HIS A 79 -8.55 -5.18 6.90
CA HIS A 79 -8.91 -3.89 7.51
C HIS A 79 -7.75 -3.06 8.07
N SER A 80 -6.49 -3.49 7.94
CA SER A 80 -5.33 -2.62 8.15
C SER A 80 -4.90 -1.98 6.84
N TYR A 81 -4.67 -0.68 6.90
CA TYR A 81 -4.06 0.07 5.82
C TYR A 81 -2.55 0.18 5.95
N CYS A 82 -2.08 0.42 7.17
CA CYS A 82 -0.67 0.58 7.46
C CYS A 82 -0.05 -0.76 7.85
N TRP A 83 0.98 -1.18 7.13
CA TRP A 83 1.72 -2.40 7.49
C TRP A 83 2.46 -2.23 8.82
N SER A 84 2.83 -0.99 9.20
CA SER A 84 3.50 -0.71 10.47
C SER A 84 2.69 -1.15 11.68
N THR A 85 1.36 -1.09 11.57
CA THR A 85 0.38 -1.51 12.57
C THR A 85 -0.25 -2.86 12.27
N SER A 86 0.26 -3.61 11.29
CA SER A 86 -0.29 -4.91 10.93
C SER A 86 0.37 -6.05 11.70
N SER A 87 -0.44 -6.99 12.20
CA SER A 87 0.03 -8.20 12.88
C SER A 87 0.33 -9.38 11.96
N SER A 88 -0.04 -9.29 10.67
CA SER A 88 0.15 -10.39 9.71
C SER A 88 1.59 -10.56 9.24
N SER A 89 2.44 -9.54 9.41
CA SER A 89 3.83 -9.60 8.99
C SER A 89 4.75 -8.81 9.92
N ASN A 90 5.84 -9.46 10.34
CA ASN A 90 6.89 -8.90 11.17
C ASN A 90 8.06 -8.39 10.32
N VAL A 91 7.79 -7.42 9.44
CA VAL A 91 8.83 -6.67 8.72
C VAL A 91 9.38 -5.58 9.64
N PHE A 92 10.69 -5.37 9.61
CA PHE A 92 11.38 -4.37 10.39
C PHE A 92 12.43 -3.65 9.55
N TYR A 93 12.66 -2.38 9.86
CA TYR A 93 13.81 -1.63 9.36
C TYR A 93 14.78 -1.34 10.48
N VAL A 94 16.06 -1.40 10.17
CA VAL A 94 17.15 -1.21 11.13
C VAL A 94 18.01 -0.06 10.66
N ASP A 95 18.28 0.91 11.54
CA ASP A 95 19.19 2.01 11.22
C ASP A 95 20.66 1.67 11.52
N MET A 96 21.56 2.62 11.26
CA MET A 96 23.00 2.44 11.51
C MET A 96 23.38 2.29 12.99
N ASN A 97 22.49 2.67 13.91
CA ASN A 97 22.67 2.52 15.35
C ASN A 97 22.02 1.24 15.89
N LEU A 98 21.64 0.32 15.00
CA LEU A 98 20.94 -0.92 15.34
C LEU A 98 19.61 -0.68 16.07
N LYS A 99 18.94 0.46 15.83
CA LYS A 99 17.57 0.71 16.29
C LYS A 99 16.57 0.16 15.28
N THR A 100 15.50 -0.43 15.79
CA THR A 100 14.49 -1.13 14.98
C THR A 100 13.21 -0.30 14.84
N TYR A 101 12.62 -0.31 13.63
CA TYR A 101 11.45 0.48 13.23
C TYR A 101 10.44 -0.36 12.45
N ARG A 102 9.18 0.12 12.42
CA ARG A 102 8.07 -0.47 11.66
C ARG A 102 7.63 0.36 10.46
N CYS A 103 8.29 1.47 10.18
CA CYS A 103 7.97 2.33 9.05
C CYS A 103 9.26 2.91 8.48
N THR A 104 9.42 2.89 7.16
CA THR A 104 10.58 3.52 6.49
C THR A 104 10.65 5.00 6.83
N CYS A 105 9.50 5.68 6.84
CA CYS A 105 9.35 7.11 7.18
C CYS A 105 9.75 7.46 8.63
N THR A 106 10.01 6.46 9.47
CA THR A 106 10.41 6.64 10.88
C THR A 106 11.86 6.30 11.17
N VAL A 107 12.57 5.69 10.23
CA VAL A 107 13.96 5.27 10.43
C VAL A 107 14.84 6.47 10.77
N GLY A 108 15.71 6.31 11.77
CA GLY A 108 16.58 7.37 12.28
C GLY A 108 15.91 8.41 13.19
N ARG A 109 14.59 8.32 13.41
CA ARG A 109 13.87 9.18 14.35
C ARG A 109 13.69 8.46 15.67
N SER A 110 14.54 8.73 16.64
CA SER A 110 14.61 8.04 17.95
C SER A 110 13.25 7.87 18.65
N ARG A 111 12.35 8.86 18.56
CA ARG A 111 10.99 8.80 19.15
C ARG A 111 10.10 7.67 18.62
N TYR A 112 10.42 7.12 17.45
CA TYR A 112 9.69 6.01 16.82
C TYR A 112 10.47 4.69 16.88
N SER A 113 11.64 4.67 17.53
CA SER A 113 12.40 3.45 17.76
C SER A 113 11.58 2.50 18.63
N LEU A 114 11.53 1.24 18.23
CA LEU A 114 10.87 0.20 19.01
C LEU A 114 11.78 -0.40 20.07
N PHE A 115 12.98 -0.83 19.66
CA PHE A 115 13.95 -1.55 20.48
C PHE A 115 15.29 -1.66 19.75
N ASP A 116 16.32 -2.09 20.49
CA ASP A 116 17.61 -2.49 19.93
C ASP A 116 17.50 -3.80 19.16
N PHE A 117 18.12 -3.84 17.98
CA PHE A 117 18.09 -5.00 17.09
C PHE A 117 18.72 -6.22 17.78
N SER A 118 17.90 -7.21 18.06
CA SER A 118 18.32 -8.53 18.54
C SER A 118 17.31 -9.57 18.12
N TYR A 119 17.73 -10.83 17.98
CA TYR A 119 16.83 -11.93 17.67
C TYR A 119 15.68 -12.02 18.68
N GLU A 120 16.01 -11.93 19.98
CA GLU A 120 15.04 -11.98 21.07
C GLU A 120 13.96 -10.90 20.95
N ASN A 121 14.37 -9.63 20.71
CA ASN A 121 13.44 -8.52 20.57
C ASN A 121 12.53 -8.68 19.34
N LEU A 122 13.09 -9.14 18.21
CA LEU A 122 12.31 -9.41 16.99
C LEU A 122 11.26 -10.49 17.21
N THR A 123 11.60 -11.57 17.91
CA THR A 123 10.68 -12.69 18.18
C THR A 123 9.63 -12.36 19.23
N ASN A 124 9.97 -11.50 20.18
CA ASN A 124 9.08 -11.10 21.28
C ASN A 124 8.20 -9.89 20.93
N TYR A 125 8.50 -9.17 19.84
CA TYR A 125 7.68 -8.04 19.42
C TYR A 125 6.24 -8.47 19.13
N ARG A 126 5.29 -7.67 19.64
CA ARG A 126 3.87 -7.80 19.35
C ARG A 126 3.39 -6.44 18.82
N PRO A 127 3.01 -6.35 17.53
CA PRO A 127 2.53 -5.09 16.97
C PRO A 127 1.20 -4.70 17.61
N VAL A 128 1.02 -3.40 17.83
CA VAL A 128 -0.29 -2.84 18.16
C VAL A 128 -1.11 -2.83 16.88
N ALA A 129 -2.06 -3.76 16.80
CA ALA A 129 -2.96 -3.89 15.66
C ALA A 129 -3.92 -2.70 15.61
N VAL A 130 -3.69 -1.79 14.66
CA VAL A 130 -4.60 -0.66 14.37
C VAL A 130 -5.22 -0.88 13.00
N THR A 131 -6.55 -0.80 12.94
CA THR A 131 -7.39 -1.04 11.76
C THR A 131 -8.41 0.08 11.64
N CYS A 132 -9.20 0.10 10.55
CA CYS A 132 -10.35 1.00 10.47
C CYS A 132 -11.33 0.83 11.64
N ASN A 133 -11.44 -0.37 12.22
CA ASN A 133 -12.35 -0.63 13.36
C ASN A 133 -11.88 0.03 14.66
N SER A 134 -10.64 0.52 14.71
CA SER A 134 -10.08 1.24 15.85
C SER A 134 -10.57 2.68 15.94
N TYR A 135 -11.21 3.23 14.89
CA TYR A 135 -11.67 4.62 14.83
C TYR A 135 -13.18 4.69 14.69
N ALA A 136 -13.85 5.54 15.47
CA ALA A 136 -15.30 5.68 15.43
C ALA A 136 -15.76 6.28 14.10
N GLU A 137 -15.00 7.23 13.58
CA GLU A 137 -15.21 7.94 12.32
C GLU A 137 -15.17 6.99 11.11
N CYS A 138 -14.48 5.86 11.22
CA CYS A 138 -14.42 4.88 10.15
C CYS A 138 -15.68 4.03 10.04
N LYS A 139 -16.51 3.93 11.08
CA LYS A 139 -17.72 3.07 11.08
C LYS A 139 -18.75 3.54 10.06
N ASP A 140 -18.91 4.85 9.94
CA ASP A 140 -19.87 5.50 9.02
C ASP A 140 -19.14 6.16 7.83
N CYS A 141 -17.93 5.70 7.52
CA CYS A 141 -17.12 6.28 6.45
C CYS A 141 -17.78 6.06 5.08
N LYS A 142 -17.84 7.13 4.26
CA LYS A 142 -18.43 7.08 2.91
C LYS A 142 -17.77 6.09 1.97
N ILE A 143 -16.47 5.83 2.18
CA ILE A 143 -15.72 4.83 1.41
C ILE A 143 -15.64 3.50 2.17
N GLY A 144 -16.52 3.24 3.14
CA GLY A 144 -16.67 1.95 3.84
C GLY A 144 -15.39 1.45 4.52
N GLY A 145 -14.47 2.34 4.89
CA GLY A 145 -13.18 1.95 5.43
C GLY A 145 -12.27 1.24 4.43
N PHE A 146 -12.47 1.39 3.11
CA PHE A 146 -11.59 0.81 2.08
C PHE A 146 -10.13 1.24 2.23
N CYS A 147 -9.90 2.44 2.75
CA CYS A 147 -8.59 2.92 3.15
C CYS A 147 -8.09 2.29 4.47
N GLY A 148 -8.69 1.23 5.02
CA GLY A 148 -8.23 0.47 6.20
C GLY A 148 -7.83 1.30 7.44
N GLY A 149 -8.36 2.51 7.59
CA GLY A 149 -8.00 3.43 8.66
C GLY A 149 -6.72 4.25 8.42
N GLY A 150 -6.27 4.41 7.17
CA GLY A 150 -5.24 5.36 6.77
C GLY A 150 -3.83 5.09 7.35
N CYS A 151 -2.90 5.97 7.00
CA CYS A 151 -1.53 5.90 7.47
C CYS A 151 -1.47 6.27 8.96
N GLN A 152 -0.93 5.40 9.81
CA GLN A 152 -0.87 5.65 11.26
C GLN A 152 -0.16 6.95 11.62
N LEU A 153 0.96 7.26 10.95
CA LEU A 153 1.71 8.49 11.19
C LEU A 153 0.92 9.74 10.79
N SER A 154 0.17 9.65 9.70
CA SER A 154 -0.69 10.72 9.19
C SER A 154 -1.88 10.96 10.12
N HIS A 155 -2.50 9.88 10.60
CA HIS A 155 -3.58 9.94 11.58
C HIS A 155 -3.16 10.62 12.88
N GLN A 156 -1.94 10.34 13.36
CA GLN A 156 -1.40 10.95 14.58
C GLN A 156 -1.12 12.45 14.44
N ILE A 157 -1.01 12.97 13.21
CA ILE A 157 -0.77 14.39 12.95
C ILE A 157 -2.10 15.12 12.75
N ASP A 158 -2.89 14.67 11.77
CA ASP A 158 -4.19 15.24 11.46
C ASP A 158 -5.08 14.16 10.85
N PHE A 159 -5.95 13.61 11.70
CA PHE A 159 -6.90 12.56 11.32
C PHE A 159 -7.86 13.03 10.21
N LYS A 160 -8.39 14.25 10.32
CA LYS A 160 -9.41 14.74 9.39
C LYS A 160 -8.80 14.96 8.01
N LYS A 161 -7.63 15.59 7.95
CA LYS A 161 -6.92 15.81 6.68
C LYS A 161 -6.51 14.48 6.04
N CYS A 162 -6.06 13.50 6.83
CA CYS A 162 -5.79 12.16 6.31
C CYS A 162 -7.06 11.52 5.72
N CYS A 163 -8.19 11.55 6.44
CA CYS A 163 -9.44 11.00 5.94
C CYS A 163 -9.92 11.67 4.65
N THR A 164 -9.82 13.00 4.54
CA THR A 164 -10.16 13.73 3.31
C THR A 164 -9.27 13.28 2.15
N TYR A 165 -7.96 13.19 2.37
CA TYR A 165 -7.03 12.70 1.35
C TYR A 165 -7.39 11.29 0.85
N GLU A 166 -7.67 10.36 1.77
CA GLU A 166 -8.06 8.99 1.43
C GLU A 166 -9.37 8.94 0.62
N GLU A 167 -10.37 9.75 0.98
CA GLU A 167 -11.64 9.85 0.27
C GLU A 167 -11.44 10.37 -1.16
N GLU A 168 -10.59 11.39 -1.33
CA GLU A 168 -10.30 11.96 -2.64
C GLU A 168 -9.53 10.96 -3.52
N VAL A 169 -8.53 10.25 -2.97
CA VAL A 169 -7.75 9.24 -3.70
C VAL A 169 -8.64 8.11 -4.17
N PHE A 170 -9.48 7.61 -3.27
CA PHE A 170 -10.47 6.58 -3.60
C PHE A 170 -11.41 7.06 -4.70
N SER A 171 -11.96 8.27 -4.56
CA SER A 171 -12.92 8.84 -5.52
C SER A 171 -12.30 9.01 -6.91
N HIS A 172 -11.05 9.47 -6.98
CA HIS A 172 -10.33 9.62 -8.24
C HIS A 172 -10.09 8.24 -8.87
N PHE A 173 -9.58 7.27 -8.10
CA PHE A 173 -9.34 5.91 -8.59
C PHE A 173 -10.61 5.24 -9.14
N MET A 174 -11.73 5.36 -8.44
CA MET A 174 -13.00 4.80 -8.88
C MET A 174 -13.43 5.37 -10.23
N LYS A 175 -13.32 6.70 -10.40
CA LYS A 175 -13.73 7.39 -11.63
C LYS A 175 -12.80 7.10 -12.81
N THR A 176 -11.50 7.06 -12.58
CA THR A 176 -10.49 7.04 -13.64
C THR A 176 -10.06 5.65 -14.06
N LEU A 177 -10.06 4.68 -13.15
CA LEU A 177 -9.55 3.33 -13.40
C LEU A 177 -10.60 2.25 -13.18
N PHE A 178 -11.19 2.17 -11.98
CA PHE A 178 -11.98 1.00 -11.60
C PHE A 178 -13.31 0.90 -12.36
N ILE A 179 -14.11 1.98 -12.41
CA ILE A 179 -15.39 1.98 -13.14
C ILE A 179 -15.17 1.72 -14.64
N PRO A 180 -14.21 2.39 -15.32
CA PRO A 180 -13.88 2.07 -16.71
C PRO A 180 -13.50 0.59 -16.91
N TYR A 181 -12.68 0.03 -16.03
CA TYR A 181 -12.31 -1.38 -16.08
C TYR A 181 -13.52 -2.31 -15.98
N ILE A 182 -14.41 -2.12 -15.00
CA ILE A 182 -15.61 -2.94 -14.84
C ILE A 182 -16.52 -2.84 -16.07
N LYS A 183 -16.73 -1.64 -16.61
CA LYS A 183 -17.50 -1.45 -17.85
C LYS A 183 -16.90 -2.22 -19.03
N SER A 184 -15.57 -2.21 -19.16
CA SER A 184 -14.90 -2.98 -20.23
C SER A 184 -15.16 -4.49 -20.09
N LYS A 185 -15.04 -5.04 -18.87
CA LYS A 185 -15.29 -6.46 -18.60
C LYS A 185 -16.73 -6.87 -18.79
N TYR A 186 -17.69 -6.04 -18.37
CA TYR A 186 -19.10 -6.29 -18.62
C TYR A 186 -19.42 -6.35 -20.12
N ASN A 187 -18.84 -5.45 -20.91
CA ASN A 187 -19.02 -5.43 -22.35
C ASN A 187 -18.38 -6.65 -23.04
N GLU A 188 -17.19 -7.08 -22.60
CA GLU A 188 -16.53 -8.30 -23.09
C GLU A 188 -17.43 -9.54 -22.89
N VAL A 189 -18.00 -9.71 -21.70
CA VAL A 189 -18.90 -10.84 -21.38
C VAL A 189 -20.13 -10.84 -22.29
N ASN A 190 -20.83 -9.70 -22.40
CA ASN A 190 -22.01 -9.58 -23.24
C ASN A 190 -21.73 -9.85 -24.73
N GLN A 191 -20.55 -9.46 -25.23
CA GLN A 191 -20.15 -9.76 -26.61
C GLN A 191 -19.85 -11.24 -26.82
N ASN A 192 -19.25 -11.89 -25.83
CA ASN A 192 -18.93 -13.32 -25.89
C ASN A 192 -20.19 -14.19 -25.82
N GLU A 193 -21.17 -13.81 -24.99
CA GLU A 193 -22.48 -14.49 -24.91
C GLU A 193 -23.24 -14.40 -26.24
N ARG A 194 -23.34 -13.21 -26.84
CA ARG A 194 -23.98 -13.02 -28.17
C ARG A 194 -23.28 -13.81 -29.29
N LYS A 195 -21.95 -13.94 -29.22
CA LYS A 195 -21.18 -14.76 -30.20
C LYS A 195 -21.39 -16.26 -29.99
N ALA A 196 -21.62 -16.70 -28.76
CA ALA A 196 -21.91 -18.11 -28.45
C ALA A 196 -23.32 -18.50 -28.92
N GLU A 197 -24.31 -17.62 -28.73
CA GLU A 197 -25.68 -17.82 -29.22
C GLU A 197 -25.73 -17.95 -30.75
N ASN A 198 -25.04 -17.06 -31.48
CA ASN A 198 -24.98 -17.09 -32.95
C ASN A 198 -24.16 -18.26 -33.56
N ARG A 199 -23.42 -19.03 -32.75
CA ARG A 199 -22.70 -20.23 -33.23
C ARG A 199 -23.50 -21.53 -33.04
N CYS A 200 -24.54 -21.50 -32.23
CA CYS A 200 -25.42 -22.64 -31.97
C CYS A 200 -26.70 -22.63 -32.83
N THR A 201 -26.84 -21.64 -33.71
CA THR A 201 -27.89 -21.51 -34.74
C THR A 201 -27.30 -21.73 -36.13
#